data_AF-F4B7E1-F1
#
_entry.id   AF-F4B7E1-F1
#
_cell.length_a   1.000
_cell.length_b   1.000
_cell.length_c   1.000
_cell.angle_alpha   90.00
_cell.angle_beta   90.00
_cell.angle_gamma   90.00
#
_symmetry.space_group_name_H-M   'P 1'
#
loop_
_entity.id
_entity.type
_entity.pdbx_description
1 polymer ?
#
loop_
_entity_poly.entity_id
_entity_poly.type
_entity_poly.pdbx_seq_one_letter_code
_entity_poly.pdbx_strand_id
1 'polypeptide(L)'
;MMEEKEVVLKALEKVDKWYVQLAGIKGDELLIVSQKEVPKEIEVEGRKLTVKHYSPEEYLTVITKDENEFRSYHVYYFVKMYMRKVLDLLAYLEVNRIRIDERDLL
;
A
#
# COMPACT_ATOMS: atom_id res chain seq x y z
N MET A 1 -17.62 16.34 -1.05
CA MET A 1 -16.28 15.92 -0.61
C MET A 1 -15.65 15.15 -1.76
N MET A 2 -14.39 15.42 -2.08
CA MET A 2 -13.71 14.74 -3.19
C MET A 2 -13.52 13.26 -2.85
N GLU A 3 -13.72 12.37 -3.82
CA GLU A 3 -13.61 10.93 -3.58
C GLU A 3 -12.16 10.53 -3.30
N GLU A 4 -11.94 9.58 -2.39
CA GLU A 4 -10.61 9.08 -2.03
C GLU A 4 -9.78 8.65 -3.26
N LYS A 5 -10.44 8.03 -4.23
CA LYS A 5 -9.84 7.67 -5.52
C LYS A 5 -9.25 8.88 -6.24
N GLU A 6 -10.02 9.96 -6.35
CA GLU A 6 -9.57 11.19 -7.02
C GLU A 6 -8.41 11.83 -6.26
N VAL A 7 -8.44 11.80 -4.92
CA VAL A 7 -7.35 12.29 -4.07
C VAL A 7 -6.06 11.54 -4.39
N VAL A 8 -6.10 10.21 -4.41
CA VAL A 8 -4.91 9.38 -4.72
C VAL A 8 -4.39 9.68 -6.12
N LEU A 9 -5.27 9.71 -7.13
CA LEU A 9 -4.85 9.93 -8.51
C LEU A 9 -4.23 11.33 -8.72
N LYS A 10 -4.82 12.38 -8.13
CA LYS A 10 -4.25 13.74 -8.16
C LYS A 10 -2.94 13.84 -7.38
N ALA A 11 -2.81 13.14 -6.25
CA ALA A 11 -1.56 13.09 -5.51
C ALA A 11 -0.44 12.45 -6.35
N LEU A 12 -0.77 11.42 -7.14
CA LEU A 12 0.19 10.75 -8.03
C LEU A 12 0.70 11.65 -9.17
N GLU A 13 -0.02 12.70 -9.54
CA GLU A 13 0.47 13.69 -10.53
C GLU A 13 1.62 14.55 -9.98
N LYS A 14 1.79 14.59 -8.65
CA LYS A 14 2.86 15.33 -7.97
C LYS A 14 4.12 14.50 -7.73
N VAL A 15 4.13 13.23 -8.18
CA VAL A 15 5.28 12.33 -8.11
C VAL A 15 5.52 11.69 -9.48
N ASP A 16 6.66 11.03 -9.65
CA ASP A 16 6.98 10.30 -10.88
C ASP A 16 6.21 8.97 -10.92
N LYS A 17 4.95 9.04 -11.37
CA LYS A 17 3.99 7.91 -11.39
C LYS A 17 4.49 6.65 -12.10
N TRP A 18 5.48 6.75 -12.98
CA TRP A 18 6.05 5.61 -13.69
C TRP A 18 6.81 4.64 -12.78
N TYR A 19 7.29 5.14 -11.63
CA TYR A 19 8.04 4.34 -10.65
C TYR A 19 7.16 3.83 -9.51
N VAL A 20 5.89 4.25 -9.47
CA VAL A 20 4.91 3.85 -8.45
C VAL A 20 4.36 2.47 -8.80
N GLN A 21 4.42 1.56 -7.83
CA GLN A 21 3.91 0.20 -7.94
C GLN A 21 2.54 0.03 -7.30
N LEU A 22 2.25 0.80 -6.26
CA LEU A 22 1.00 0.75 -5.50
C LEU A 22 0.79 2.08 -4.78
N ALA A 23 -0.46 2.57 -4.76
CA ALA A 23 -0.84 3.70 -3.93
C ALA A 23 -2.25 3.57 -3.38
N GLY A 24 -2.42 4.00 -2.14
CA GLY A 24 -3.68 3.98 -1.42
C GLY A 24 -3.77 5.10 -0.40
N ILE A 25 -4.90 5.20 0.28
CA ILE A 25 -5.18 6.25 1.25
C ILE A 25 -5.88 5.69 2.48
N LYS A 26 -5.58 6.29 3.63
CA LYS A 26 -6.19 6.02 4.93
C LYS A 26 -6.31 7.34 5.69
N GLY A 27 -7.52 7.90 5.75
CA GLY A 27 -7.71 9.23 6.32
C GLY A 27 -6.86 10.27 5.57
N ASP A 28 -5.96 10.97 6.28
CA ASP A 28 -5.03 11.95 5.71
C ASP A 28 -3.63 11.39 5.40
N GLU A 29 -3.48 10.07 5.41
CA GLU A 29 -2.23 9.40 5.08
C GLU A 29 -2.30 8.73 3.69
N LEU A 30 -1.33 9.03 2.84
CA LEU A 30 -1.13 8.41 1.54
C LEU A 30 -0.05 7.33 1.65
N LEU A 31 -0.41 6.10 1.30
CA LEU A 31 0.57 5.06 1.05
C LEU A 31 1.06 5.21 -0.39
N ILE A 32 2.38 5.33 -0.58
CA ILE A 32 3.01 5.29 -1.90
C ILE A 32 4.16 4.28 -1.87
N VAL A 33 4.03 3.23 -2.68
CA VAL A 33 5.10 2.25 -2.91
C VAL A 33 5.77 2.59 -4.24
N SER A 34 7.03 3.01 -4.20
CA SER A 34 7.75 3.53 -5.36
C SER A 34 9.24 3.23 -5.30
N GLN A 35 9.85 2.97 -6.46
CA GLN A 35 11.31 2.81 -6.58
C GLN A 35 12.07 4.14 -6.39
N LYS A 36 11.39 5.27 -6.55
CA LYS A 36 11.97 6.59 -6.32
C LYS A 36 11.47 7.18 -5.01
N GLU A 37 12.30 8.00 -4.39
CA GLU A 37 11.87 8.86 -3.30
C GLU A 37 10.69 9.74 -3.72
N VAL A 38 9.80 9.98 -2.75
CA VAL A 38 8.64 10.85 -2.91
C VAL A 38 8.60 11.87 -1.77
N PRO A 39 7.96 13.04 -1.97
CA PRO A 39 7.79 14.02 -0.90
C PRO A 39 7.08 13.40 0.31
N LYS A 40 7.49 13.81 1.52
CA LYS A 40 6.85 13.36 2.78
C LYS A 40 5.45 13.91 2.97
N GLU A 41 5.11 14.97 2.28
CA GLU A 41 3.79 15.61 2.32
C GLU A 41 3.37 16.00 0.92
N ILE A 42 2.08 15.80 0.63
CA ILE A 42 1.46 16.17 -0.65
C ILE A 42 0.18 16.93 -0.33
N GLU A 43 0.03 18.12 -0.91
CA GLU A 43 -1.21 18.89 -0.81
C GLU A 43 -2.08 18.68 -2.06
N VAL A 44 -3.34 18.31 -1.89
CA VAL A 44 -4.31 18.18 -2.98
C VAL A 44 -5.54 19.01 -2.64
N GLU A 45 -5.81 20.05 -3.42
CA GLU A 45 -6.98 20.93 -3.27
C GLU A 45 -7.20 21.45 -1.83
N GLY A 46 -6.12 21.90 -1.19
CA GLY A 46 -6.14 22.43 0.18
C GLY A 46 -6.12 21.36 1.28
N ARG A 47 -6.15 20.07 0.93
CA ARG A 47 -5.97 18.96 1.87
C ARG A 47 -4.51 18.55 1.91
N LYS A 48 -3.88 18.66 3.09
CA LYS A 48 -2.51 18.17 3.32
C LYS A 48 -2.53 16.69 3.68
N LEU A 49 -1.78 15.90 2.94
CA LEU A 49 -1.68 14.45 3.12
C LEU A 49 -0.25 14.11 3.52
N THR A 50 -0.11 13.32 4.58
CA THR A 50 1.19 12.75 4.97
C THR A 50 1.48 11.56 4.08
N VAL A 51 2.68 11.44 3.54
CA VAL A 51 3.07 10.34 2.66
C VAL A 51 3.89 9.33 3.44
N LYS A 52 3.36 8.10 3.51
CA LYS A 52 4.06 6.91 3.95
C LYS A 52 4.65 6.22 2.73
N HIS A 53 5.96 6.35 2.58
CA HIS A 53 6.71 5.83 1.44
C HIS A 53 7.44 4.55 1.78
N TYR A 54 7.40 3.59 0.84
CA TYR A 54 8.21 2.38 0.86
C TYR A 54 8.81 2.10 -0.51
N SER A 55 9.99 1.46 -0.53
CA SER A 55 10.42 0.76 -1.74
C SER A 55 9.58 -0.51 -1.97
N PRO A 56 9.47 -1.02 -3.22
CA PRO A 56 8.64 -2.19 -3.50
C PRO A 56 9.03 -3.45 -2.69
N GLU A 57 10.33 -3.68 -2.50
CA GLU A 57 10.87 -4.83 -1.78
C GLU A 57 10.70 -4.67 -0.25
N GLU A 58 10.91 -3.46 0.25
CA GLU A 58 10.68 -3.12 1.66
C GLU A 58 9.21 -3.29 2.02
N TYR A 59 8.29 -2.81 1.19
CA TYR A 59 6.86 -2.92 1.47
C TYR A 59 6.41 -4.38 1.58
N LEU A 60 6.90 -5.28 0.72
CA LEU A 60 6.63 -6.71 0.84
C LEU A 60 7.14 -7.30 2.17
N THR A 61 8.30 -6.83 2.64
CA THR A 61 8.86 -7.23 3.93
C THR A 61 8.02 -6.72 5.09
N VAL A 62 7.51 -5.48 5.00
CA VAL A 62 6.64 -4.87 6.00
C VAL A 62 5.33 -5.64 6.13
N ILE A 63 4.63 -5.89 5.01
CA ILE A 63 3.35 -6.59 5.04
C ILE A 63 3.47 -8.07 5.44
N THR A 64 4.67 -8.67 5.29
CA THR A 64 4.97 -10.02 5.80
C THR A 64 4.92 -10.06 7.33
N LYS A 65 5.30 -8.96 7.98
CA LYS A 65 5.34 -8.84 9.44
C LYS A 65 4.02 -8.36 10.01
N ASP A 66 3.35 -7.45 9.29
CA ASP A 66 2.05 -6.91 9.68
C ASP A 66 1.16 -6.70 8.44
N GLU A 67 0.18 -7.60 8.25
CA GLU A 67 -0.77 -7.49 7.13
C GLU A 67 -1.64 -6.24 7.21
N ASN A 68 -1.81 -5.62 8.39
CA ASN A 68 -2.64 -4.43 8.55
C ASN A 68 -2.06 -3.22 7.82
N GLU A 69 -0.75 -3.23 7.54
CA GLU A 69 -0.10 -2.22 6.71
C GLU A 69 -0.67 -2.18 5.29
N PHE A 70 -1.16 -3.30 4.76
CA PHE A 70 -1.93 -3.31 3.52
C PHE A 70 -3.43 -3.15 3.77
N ARG A 71 -3.99 -3.93 4.70
CA ARG A 71 -5.46 -4.03 4.90
C ARG A 71 -6.10 -2.72 5.37
N SER A 72 -5.34 -1.82 5.99
CA SER A 72 -5.88 -0.56 6.51
C SER A 72 -5.93 0.59 5.48
N TYR A 73 -5.40 0.42 4.28
CA TYR A 73 -5.48 1.41 3.20
C TYR A 73 -6.49 0.99 2.13
N HIS A 74 -7.23 1.97 1.61
CA HIS A 74 -7.97 1.80 0.37
C HIS A 74 -7.04 2.04 -0.82
N VAL A 75 -6.70 0.97 -1.54
CA VAL A 75 -5.78 1.01 -2.69
C VAL A 75 -6.56 1.38 -3.96
N TYR A 76 -6.16 2.46 -4.61
CA TYR A 76 -6.81 2.98 -5.82
C TYR A 76 -5.92 2.97 -7.06
N TYR A 77 -4.61 2.81 -6.88
CA TYR A 77 -3.65 2.66 -7.97
C TYR A 77 -2.72 1.48 -7.69
N PHE A 78 -2.50 0.65 -8.70
CA PHE A 78 -1.51 -0.43 -8.61
C PHE A 78 -1.07 -0.91 -9.98
N VAL A 79 0.20 -1.28 -10.08
CA VAL A 79 0.71 -2.08 -11.18
C VAL A 79 0.25 -3.52 -10.98
N LYS A 80 -0.46 -4.08 -11.97
CA LYS A 80 -1.08 -5.41 -11.91
C LYS A 80 -0.13 -6.51 -11.39
N MET A 81 1.10 -6.54 -11.91
CA MET A 81 2.11 -7.52 -11.51
C MET A 81 2.51 -7.39 -10.04
N TYR A 82 2.60 -6.16 -9.53
CA TYR A 82 2.96 -5.92 -8.13
C TYR A 82 1.81 -6.27 -7.19
N MET A 83 0.58 -5.89 -7.52
CA MET A 83 -0.60 -6.29 -6.73
C MET A 83 -0.73 -7.81 -6.63
N ARG A 84 -0.45 -8.55 -7.70
CA ARG A 84 -0.42 -10.02 -7.65
C ARG A 84 0.56 -10.54 -6.60
N LYS A 85 1.80 -10.01 -6.58
CA LYS A 85 2.80 -10.40 -5.56
C LYS A 85 2.30 -10.14 -4.13
N VAL A 86 1.65 -9.00 -3.91
CA VAL A 86 1.06 -8.65 -2.60
C VAL A 86 -0.02 -9.66 -2.21
N LEU A 87 -0.96 -9.95 -3.11
CA LEU A 87 -2.05 -10.89 -2.84
C LEU A 87 -1.57 -12.32 -2.64
N ASP A 88 -0.62 -12.80 -3.45
CA ASP A 88 -0.03 -14.13 -3.32
C ASP A 88 0.69 -14.28 -1.96
N LEU A 89 1.39 -13.23 -1.52
CA LEU A 89 2.03 -13.20 -0.20
C LEU A 89 1.01 -13.26 0.94
N LEU A 90 -0.04 -12.44 0.88
CA LEU A 90 -1.09 -12.44 1.91
C LEU A 90 -1.79 -13.81 2.00
N ALA A 91 -2.11 -14.42 0.86
CA ALA A 91 -2.69 -15.75 0.81
C ALA A 91 -1.75 -16.82 1.41
N TYR A 92 -0.45 -16.74 1.11
CA TYR A 92 0.56 -17.64 1.70
C TYR A 92 0.62 -17.51 3.23
N LEU A 93 0.59 -16.29 3.77
CA LEU A 93 0.60 -16.03 5.21
C LEU A 93 -0.66 -16.56 5.90
N GLU A 94 -1.83 -16.37 5.28
CA GLU A 94 -3.10 -16.89 5.79
C GLU A 94 -3.08 -18.43 5.87
N VAL A 95 -2.64 -19.11 4.81
CA VAL A 95 -2.49 -20.58 4.81
C VAL A 95 -1.53 -21.06 5.88
N ASN A 96 -0.40 -20.37 6.07
CA ASN A 96 0.56 -20.76 7.10
C ASN A 96 -0.01 -20.60 8.51
N ARG A 97 -0.82 -19.56 8.76
CA ARG A 97 -1.49 -19.36 10.04
C ARG A 97 -2.44 -20.52 10.34
N ILE A 98 -3.31 -20.85 9.38
CA ILE A 98 -4.26 -21.97 9.50
C ILE A 98 -3.53 -23.28 9.80
N ARG A 99 -2.41 -23.54 9.11
CA ARG A 99 -1.59 -24.76 9.34
C ARG A 99 -0.96 -24.83 10.73
N ILE A 100 -0.62 -23.69 11.33
CA ILE A 100 -0.09 -23.64 12.69
C ILE A 100 -1.23 -23.92 13.67
N ASP A 101 -2.38 -23.26 13.49
CA ASP A 101 -3.56 -23.47 14.32
C ASP A 101 -4.03 -24.94 14.31
N GLU A 102 -4.01 -25.60 13.15
CA GLU A 102 -4.34 -27.04 13.02
C GLU A 102 -3.37 -27.95 13.78
N ARG A 103 -2.08 -27.58 13.89
CA ARG A 103 -1.08 -28.36 14.63
C ARG A 103 -1.20 -28.18 16.14
N ASP A 104 -1.61 -26.99 16.60
CA ASP A 104 -1.77 -26.71 18.03
C ASP A 104 -3.06 -27.35 18.63
N LEU A 105 -3.95 -27.85 17.76
CA LEU A 105 -5.18 -28.55 18.14
C LEU A 105 -5.03 -30.10 18.21
N LEU A 106 -3.87 -30.64 17.87
CA LEU A 106 -3.54 -32.08 17.89
C LEU A 106 -2.55 -32.44 19.01
#